data_AF-A0A1S3H3M4-F1
#
_entry.id   AF-A0A1S3H3M4-F1
#
_cell.length_a   1.000
_cell.length_b   1.000
_cell.length_c   1.000
_cell.angle_alpha   90.00
_cell.angle_beta   90.00
_cell.angle_gamma   90.00
#
_symmetry.space_group_name_H-M   'P 1'
#
loop_
_entity.id
_entity.type
_entity.pdbx_description
1 polymer ?
#
loop_
_entity_poly.entity_id
_entity_poly.type
_entity_poly.pdbx_seq_one_letter_code
_entity_poly.pdbx_strand_id
1 'polypeptide(L)'
;MAYGVVGDRQLLGRQETYIKTLTGLVTDQGKLLAAQIQKLDDEKKLLESLKRDPTHCTRAGVFHAQSPSGGYQLTFEDAKQLCAKYGAAIATHAQLTAAWNDGLDVCACGWLADGDAGYPIHKARPGCLSYAGIHSGSNSWCKQSLIAKTGRADVYCFKQ
;
A
#
# COMPACT_ATOMS: atom_id res chain seq x y z
N MET A 1 38.22 -71.94 3.13
CA MET A 1 36.84 -71.78 3.65
C MET A 1 36.54 -70.29 3.70
N ALA A 2 35.61 -69.79 2.88
CA ALA A 2 35.30 -68.35 2.79
C ALA A 2 33.99 -68.06 3.55
N TYR A 3 34.09 -67.84 4.85
CA TYR A 3 32.97 -67.36 5.66
C TYR A 3 33.22 -65.88 5.97
N GLY A 4 32.36 -64.97 5.50
CA GLY A 4 32.39 -63.58 6.00
C GLY A 4 31.79 -62.48 5.12
N VAL A 5 31.78 -62.60 3.80
CA VAL A 5 31.57 -61.39 2.94
C VAL A 5 30.10 -61.10 2.58
N VAL A 6 29.19 -62.06 2.79
CA VAL A 6 27.79 -61.94 2.34
C VAL A 6 26.92 -61.10 3.29
N GLY A 7 27.20 -61.14 4.61
CA GLY A 7 26.43 -60.41 5.63
C GLY A 7 26.65 -58.89 5.61
N ASP A 8 27.90 -58.45 5.43
CA ASP A 8 28.25 -57.02 5.32
C ASP A 8 27.62 -56.37 4.08
N ARG A 9 27.51 -57.09 2.97
CA ARG A 9 26.93 -56.58 1.73
C ARG A 9 25.42 -56.34 1.84
N GLN A 10 24.70 -57.20 2.57
CA GLN A 10 23.27 -57.00 2.85
C GLN A 10 23.03 -55.84 3.83
N LEU A 11 23.89 -55.69 4.84
CA LEU A 11 23.82 -54.58 5.80
C LEU A 11 24.08 -53.23 5.11
N LEU A 12 25.10 -53.15 4.26
CA LEU A 12 25.39 -51.96 3.44
C LEU A 12 24.22 -51.62 2.52
N GLY A 13 23.61 -52.60 1.83
CA GLY A 13 22.43 -52.37 1.00
C GLY A 13 21.20 -51.87 1.79
N ARG A 14 21.02 -52.34 3.03
CA ARG A 14 19.96 -51.85 3.92
C ARG A 14 20.23 -50.41 4.39
N GLN A 15 21.48 -50.08 4.72
CA GLN A 15 21.88 -48.71 5.07
C GLN A 15 21.71 -47.76 3.88
N GLU A 16 22.10 -48.15 2.66
CA GLU A 16 21.87 -47.36 1.45
C GLU A 16 20.38 -47.10 1.21
N THR A 17 19.53 -48.10 1.43
CA THR A 17 18.07 -47.96 1.29
C THR A 17 17.51 -46.99 2.33
N TYR A 18 17.99 -47.07 3.58
CA TYR A 18 17.60 -46.16 4.65
C TYR A 18 18.04 -44.72 4.37
N ILE A 19 19.28 -44.52 3.92
CA ILE A 19 19.80 -43.20 3.52
C ILE A 19 18.96 -42.64 2.37
N LYS A 20 18.70 -43.41 1.30
CA LYS A 20 17.86 -42.97 0.18
C LYS A 20 16.46 -42.54 0.65
N THR A 21 15.86 -43.30 1.56
CA THR A 21 14.54 -42.99 2.12
C THR A 21 14.57 -41.67 2.89
N LEU A 22 15.57 -41.48 3.76
CA LEU A 22 15.75 -40.24 4.51
C LEU A 22 16.03 -39.03 3.61
N THR A 23 16.89 -39.18 2.59
CA THR A 23 17.16 -38.12 1.62
C THR A 23 15.90 -37.74 0.85
N GLY A 24 15.06 -38.71 0.48
CA GLY A 24 13.76 -38.45 -0.13
C GLY A 24 12.84 -37.63 0.77
N LEU A 25 12.69 -38.04 2.03
CA LEU A 25 11.88 -37.30 3.02
C LEU A 25 12.36 -35.86 3.23
N VAL A 26 13.67 -35.64 3.38
CA VAL A 26 14.25 -34.30 3.52
C VAL A 26 14.02 -33.46 2.26
N THR A 27 14.13 -34.07 1.08
CA THR A 27 13.88 -33.40 -0.20
C THR A 27 12.42 -32.99 -0.33
N ASP A 28 11.49 -33.86 0.03
CA ASP A 28 10.06 -33.61 -0.07
C ASP A 28 9.60 -32.56 0.96
N GLN A 29 10.15 -32.58 2.17
CA GLN A 29 9.98 -31.49 3.14
C GLN A 29 10.55 -30.16 2.60
N GLY A 30 11.72 -30.19 1.96
CA GLY A 30 12.32 -29.01 1.34
C GLY A 30 11.43 -28.42 0.22
N LYS A 31 10.83 -29.27 -0.63
CA LYS A 31 9.87 -28.84 -1.66
C LYS A 31 8.61 -28.22 -1.05
N LEU A 32 8.06 -28.84 0.00
CA LEU A 32 6.87 -28.32 0.69
C LEU A 32 7.15 -26.95 1.29
N LEU A 33 8.29 -26.81 1.98
CA LEU A 33 8.71 -25.54 2.57
C LEU A 33 8.95 -24.48 1.49
N ALA A 34 9.59 -24.83 0.37
CA ALA A 34 9.77 -23.92 -0.76
C ALA A 34 8.44 -23.44 -1.34
N ALA A 35 7.45 -24.33 -1.49
CA ALA A 35 6.11 -23.96 -1.95
C ALA A 35 5.41 -23.00 -0.97
N GLN A 36 5.57 -23.20 0.34
CA GLN A 36 5.04 -22.29 1.36
C GLN A 36 5.72 -20.92 1.33
N ILE A 37 7.05 -20.88 1.13
CA ILE A 37 7.80 -19.62 0.97
C ILE A 37 7.29 -18.86 -0.25
N GLN A 38 7.13 -19.55 -1.39
CA GLN A 38 6.63 -18.92 -2.61
C GLN A 38 5.24 -18.31 -2.40
N LYS A 39 4.35 -19.01 -1.70
CA LYS A 39 3.01 -18.48 -1.37
C LYS A 39 3.10 -17.20 -0.54
N LEU A 40 3.97 -17.15 0.45
CA LEU A 40 4.16 -15.95 1.28
C LEU A 40 4.76 -14.79 0.48
N ASP A 41 5.67 -15.07 -0.45
CA ASP A 41 6.23 -14.05 -1.35
C ASP A 41 5.16 -13.47 -2.29
N ASP A 42 4.25 -14.30 -2.79
CA ASP A 42 3.13 -13.87 -3.62
C ASP A 42 2.13 -13.02 -2.82
N GLU A 43 1.77 -13.43 -1.60
CA GLU A 43 0.92 -12.65 -0.69
C GLU A 43 1.56 -11.31 -0.30
N LYS A 44 2.87 -11.30 -0.06
CA LYS A 44 3.62 -10.06 0.19
C LYS A 44 3.58 -9.13 -1.02
N LYS A 45 3.76 -9.67 -2.24
CA LYS A 45 3.70 -8.88 -3.47
C LYS A 45 2.31 -8.27 -3.67
N LEU A 46 1.25 -9.01 -3.35
CA LEU A 46 -0.12 -8.51 -3.35
C LEU A 46 -0.28 -7.36 -2.34
N LEU A 47 0.19 -7.54 -1.10
CA LEU A 47 0.13 -6.49 -0.07
C LEU A 47 0.89 -5.22 -0.48
N GLU A 48 2.08 -5.36 -1.07
CA GLU A 48 2.85 -4.23 -1.60
C GLU A 48 2.19 -3.54 -2.80
N SER A 49 1.36 -4.26 -3.57
CA SER A 49 0.52 -3.63 -4.60
C SER A 49 -0.63 -2.83 -3.98
N LEU A 50 -1.31 -3.38 -2.97
CA LEU A 50 -2.41 -2.72 -2.27
C LEU A 50 -1.96 -1.45 -1.53
N LYS A 51 -0.78 -1.47 -0.89
CA LYS A 51 -0.21 -0.28 -0.23
C LYS A 51 0.04 0.90 -1.18
N ARG A 52 0.24 0.62 -2.47
CA ARG A 52 0.50 1.64 -3.50
C ARG A 52 -0.76 2.12 -4.20
N ASP A 53 -1.86 1.40 -4.08
CA ASP A 53 -3.14 1.78 -4.67
C ASP A 53 -3.83 2.81 -3.76
N PRO A 54 -3.98 4.08 -4.20
CA PRO A 54 -4.62 5.09 -3.38
C PRO A 54 -6.09 4.77 -3.08
N THR A 55 -6.76 3.94 -3.90
CA THR A 55 -8.16 3.56 -3.67
C THR A 55 -8.36 2.57 -2.53
N HIS A 56 -7.29 1.90 -2.07
CA HIS A 56 -7.39 0.92 -0.98
C HIS A 56 -7.74 1.56 0.36
N CYS A 57 -7.27 2.79 0.63
CA CYS A 57 -7.48 3.49 1.88
C CYS A 57 -8.63 4.52 1.79
N THR A 58 -9.76 4.09 1.22
CA THR A 58 -10.94 4.95 1.04
C THR A 58 -11.73 5.09 2.34
N ARG A 59 -12.21 6.31 2.62
CA ARG A 59 -13.10 6.65 3.75
C ARG A 59 -14.31 7.41 3.24
N ALA A 60 -15.51 6.94 3.55
CA ALA A 60 -16.76 7.44 2.96
C ALA A 60 -16.67 7.75 1.45
N GLY A 61 -16.03 6.87 0.67
CA GLY A 61 -15.84 7.04 -0.78
C GLY A 61 -14.70 7.97 -1.20
N VAL A 62 -14.02 8.66 -0.27
CA VAL A 62 -12.89 9.56 -0.55
C VAL A 62 -11.54 8.89 -0.29
N PHE A 63 -10.59 9.10 -1.19
CA PHE A 63 -9.20 8.73 -1.01
C PHE A 63 -8.25 9.87 -1.42
N HIS A 64 -7.03 9.86 -0.87
CA HIS A 64 -5.95 10.79 -1.23
C HIS A 64 -5.08 10.21 -2.34
N ALA A 65 -4.67 11.05 -3.28
CA ALA A 65 -3.69 10.69 -4.30
C ALA A 65 -2.67 11.81 -4.51
N GLN A 66 -1.41 11.42 -4.72
CA GLN A 66 -0.28 12.31 -5.00
C GLN A 66 0.23 12.10 -6.43
N SER A 67 0.99 13.07 -6.94
CA SER A 67 1.76 12.90 -8.16
C SER A 67 2.62 11.62 -8.12
N PRO A 68 2.70 10.83 -9.22
CA PRO A 68 3.62 9.69 -9.30
C PRO A 68 5.09 10.03 -9.01
N SER A 69 5.48 11.29 -9.25
CA SER A 69 6.80 11.83 -8.96
C SER A 69 6.99 12.29 -7.51
N GLY A 70 5.98 12.12 -6.65
CA GLY A 70 5.96 12.58 -5.27
C GLY A 70 5.78 14.10 -5.13
N GLY A 71 5.48 14.56 -3.92
CA GLY A 71 5.31 15.98 -3.58
C GLY A 71 4.10 16.67 -4.25
N TYR A 72 3.92 17.94 -3.91
CA TYR A 72 2.85 18.80 -4.44
C TYR A 72 3.17 19.26 -5.86
N GLN A 73 2.83 18.40 -6.83
CA GLN A 73 3.15 18.65 -8.25
C GLN A 73 1.93 18.72 -9.17
N LEU A 74 0.73 18.40 -8.68
CA LEU A 74 -0.48 18.38 -9.50
C LEU A 74 -1.06 19.78 -9.63
N THR A 75 -1.25 20.26 -10.86
CA THR A 75 -2.18 21.35 -11.13
C THR A 75 -3.63 20.88 -10.94
N PHE A 76 -4.59 21.80 -10.92
CA PHE A 76 -6.00 21.42 -10.81
C PHE A 76 -6.47 20.51 -11.96
N GLU A 77 -5.97 20.72 -13.18
CA GLU A 77 -6.28 19.86 -14.32
C GLU A 77 -5.60 18.48 -14.21
N ASP A 78 -4.34 18.44 -13.75
CA ASP A 78 -3.66 17.15 -13.49
C ASP A 78 -4.40 16.35 -12.41
N ALA A 79 -4.91 17.03 -11.39
CA ALA A 79 -5.69 16.44 -10.32
C ALA A 79 -6.99 15.80 -10.84
N LYS A 80 -7.70 16.46 -11.76
CA LYS A 80 -8.90 15.89 -12.41
C LYS A 80 -8.56 14.62 -13.18
N GLN A 81 -7.50 14.67 -13.99
CA GLN A 81 -7.04 13.53 -14.79
C GLN A 81 -6.61 12.37 -13.89
N LEU A 82 -5.92 12.67 -12.77
CA LEU A 82 -5.48 11.65 -11.83
C LEU A 82 -6.66 10.93 -11.18
N CYS A 83 -7.69 11.65 -10.70
CA CYS A 83 -8.89 11.01 -10.17
C CYS A 83 -9.60 10.17 -11.26
N ALA A 84 -9.71 10.69 -12.48
CA ALA A 84 -10.35 9.97 -13.59
C ALA A 84 -9.64 8.65 -13.91
N LYS A 85 -8.31 8.58 -13.78
CA LYS A 85 -7.52 7.34 -13.95
C LYS A 85 -7.98 6.21 -13.01
N TYR A 86 -8.49 6.56 -11.83
CA TYR A 86 -9.01 5.60 -10.85
C TYR A 86 -10.53 5.40 -10.94
N GLY A 87 -11.17 5.96 -11.97
CA GLY A 87 -12.63 5.94 -12.13
C GLY A 87 -13.33 6.77 -11.05
N ALA A 88 -12.72 7.87 -10.62
CA ALA A 88 -13.19 8.76 -9.57
C ALA A 88 -13.27 10.21 -10.09
N ALA A 89 -14.01 11.07 -9.38
CA ALA A 89 -14.00 12.52 -9.59
C ALA A 89 -13.22 13.21 -8.47
N ILE A 90 -12.86 14.49 -8.61
CA ILE A 90 -12.34 15.26 -7.46
C ILE A 90 -13.44 15.36 -6.42
N ALA A 91 -13.09 15.12 -5.15
CA ALA A 91 -14.02 15.20 -4.04
C ALA A 91 -14.51 16.64 -3.82
N THR A 92 -15.79 16.78 -3.48
CA THR A 92 -16.35 18.02 -2.95
C THR A 92 -15.94 18.22 -1.49
N HIS A 93 -16.06 19.45 -0.99
CA HIS A 93 -15.83 19.73 0.43
C HIS A 93 -16.72 18.87 1.33
N ALA A 94 -18.01 18.73 0.99
CA ALA A 94 -18.96 17.91 1.75
C ALA A 94 -18.56 16.43 1.82
N GLN A 95 -18.08 15.86 0.69
CA GLN A 95 -17.56 14.49 0.67
C GLN A 95 -16.29 14.36 1.51
N LEU A 96 -15.37 15.32 1.45
CA LEU A 96 -14.19 15.34 2.32
C LEU A 96 -14.58 15.43 3.79
N THR A 97 -15.61 16.22 4.15
CA THR A 97 -16.18 16.28 5.50
C THR A 97 -16.74 14.93 5.96
N ALA A 98 -17.50 14.25 5.11
CA ALA A 98 -18.00 12.92 5.42
C ALA A 98 -16.84 11.92 5.65
N ALA A 99 -15.83 11.95 4.79
CA ALA A 99 -14.66 11.09 4.89
C ALA A 99 -13.82 11.36 6.14
N TRP A 100 -13.63 12.63 6.49
CA TRP A 100 -12.99 13.01 7.74
C TRP A 100 -13.82 12.51 8.92
N ASN A 101 -15.13 12.69 8.97
CA ASN A 101 -15.95 12.13 10.04
C ASN A 101 -15.84 10.59 10.14
N ASP A 102 -15.57 9.90 9.02
CA ASP A 102 -15.28 8.46 8.93
C ASP A 102 -13.81 8.07 9.24
N GLY A 103 -13.00 9.03 9.68
CA GLY A 103 -11.63 8.81 10.15
C GLY A 103 -10.53 9.07 9.12
N LEU A 104 -10.82 9.73 8.00
CA LEU A 104 -9.78 10.18 7.06
C LEU A 104 -8.85 11.21 7.74
N ASP A 105 -7.59 10.85 7.93
CA ASP A 105 -6.54 11.71 8.48
C ASP A 105 -5.32 11.69 7.54
N VAL A 106 -5.08 12.79 6.82
CA VAL A 106 -4.02 12.90 5.82
C VAL A 106 -3.22 14.18 6.02
N CYS A 107 -1.91 14.02 6.18
CA CYS A 107 -0.96 15.12 6.36
C CYS A 107 -0.60 15.82 5.04
N ALA A 108 -1.61 16.18 4.24
CA ALA A 108 -1.36 16.76 2.92
C ALA A 108 -2.48 17.72 2.47
N CYS A 109 -2.05 18.77 1.76
CA CYS A 109 -2.94 19.66 1.04
C CYS A 109 -3.36 19.01 -0.29
N GLY A 110 -4.66 18.95 -0.55
CA GLY A 110 -5.17 18.39 -1.81
C GLY A 110 -6.32 19.19 -2.41
N TRP A 111 -6.38 19.22 -3.75
CA TRP A 111 -7.44 19.86 -4.52
C TRP A 111 -8.83 19.30 -4.20
N LEU A 112 -9.82 20.19 -4.20
CA LEU A 112 -11.25 19.92 -4.11
C LEU A 112 -11.99 20.43 -5.36
N ALA A 113 -13.21 19.93 -5.57
CA ALA A 113 -13.97 20.14 -6.81
C ALA A 113 -14.26 21.61 -7.15
N ASP A 114 -14.25 22.50 -6.16
CA ASP A 114 -14.44 23.94 -6.31
C ASP A 114 -13.14 24.71 -6.62
N GLY A 115 -12.02 23.99 -6.78
CA GLY A 115 -10.70 24.57 -7.01
C GLY A 115 -10.03 25.11 -5.73
N ASP A 116 -10.60 24.86 -4.56
CA ASP A 116 -9.92 25.10 -3.29
C ASP A 116 -9.07 23.88 -2.86
N ALA A 117 -8.34 24.00 -1.75
CA ALA A 117 -7.71 22.85 -1.10
C ALA A 117 -8.35 22.50 0.24
N GLY A 118 -8.32 21.21 0.56
CA GLY A 118 -8.53 20.69 1.90
C GLY A 118 -7.25 20.15 2.53
N TYR A 119 -7.18 20.21 3.86
CA TYR A 119 -6.18 19.54 4.70
C TYR A 119 -6.91 18.88 5.89
N PRO A 120 -7.32 17.61 5.78
CA PRO A 120 -8.05 16.88 6.82
C PRO A 120 -7.11 16.26 7.87
N ILE A 121 -7.17 16.74 9.12
CA ILE A 121 -6.38 16.20 10.25
C ILE A 121 -7.29 15.84 11.41
N HIS A 122 -7.16 14.63 11.97
CA HIS A 122 -7.79 14.25 13.24
C HIS A 122 -6.86 14.42 14.42
N LYS A 123 -5.59 14.09 14.23
CA LYS A 123 -4.59 14.11 15.31
C LYS A 123 -3.45 15.06 14.98
N ALA A 124 -3.31 16.09 15.82
CA ALA A 124 -2.16 16.98 15.80
C ALA A 124 -0.87 16.17 15.96
N ARG A 125 0.11 16.43 15.09
CA ARG A 125 1.40 15.72 15.09
C ARG A 125 2.52 16.55 14.45
N PRO A 126 3.81 16.33 14.84
CA PRO A 126 4.94 17.02 14.23
C PRO A 126 4.95 16.89 12.71
N GLY A 127 5.24 17.98 12.01
CA GLY A 127 5.24 18.04 10.54
C GLY A 127 3.87 18.24 9.89
N CYS A 128 2.77 18.18 10.67
CA CYS A 128 1.41 18.48 10.22
C CYS A 128 0.85 19.66 11.02
N LEU A 129 -0.44 19.98 10.82
CA LEU A 129 -1.12 21.01 11.59
C LEU A 129 -1.29 20.60 13.06
N SER A 130 -1.22 21.60 13.96
CA SER A 130 -1.28 21.41 15.42
C SER A 130 -2.71 21.28 15.97
N TYR A 131 -3.73 21.32 15.12
CA TYR A 131 -5.13 21.24 15.51
C TYR A 131 -5.95 20.44 14.48
N ALA A 132 -6.94 19.73 15.00
CA ALA A 132 -7.84 18.90 14.21
C ALA A 132 -8.84 19.74 13.41
N GLY A 133 -9.29 19.20 12.28
CA GLY A 133 -10.29 19.82 11.40
C GLY A 133 -9.96 19.62 9.93
N ILE A 134 -10.87 20.08 9.07
CA ILE A 134 -10.62 20.24 7.64
C ILE A 134 -10.27 21.70 7.40
N HIS A 135 -9.01 21.95 7.11
CA HIS A 135 -8.54 23.31 6.84
C HIS A 135 -8.69 23.59 5.35
N SER A 136 -9.75 24.31 4.98
CA SER A 136 -9.98 24.86 3.63
C SER A 136 -10.14 26.38 3.67
N GLY A 137 -10.04 27.03 2.52
CA GLY A 137 -10.31 28.46 2.37
C GLY A 137 -9.07 29.35 2.40
N SER A 138 -9.27 30.61 2.04
CA SER A 138 -8.31 31.71 1.80
C SER A 138 -7.27 32.00 2.91
N ASN A 139 -7.39 31.32 4.04
CA ASN A 139 -6.58 31.43 5.25
C ASN A 139 -5.96 30.09 5.67
N SER A 140 -6.16 29.02 4.90
CA SER A 140 -5.43 27.78 5.07
C SER A 140 -3.98 27.94 4.62
N TRP A 141 -3.05 27.33 5.36
CA TRP A 141 -1.64 27.26 4.95
C TRP A 141 -1.50 26.70 3.53
N CYS A 142 -2.35 25.75 3.14
CA CYS A 142 -2.41 25.16 1.80
C CYS A 142 -2.61 26.20 0.69
N LYS A 143 -3.67 27.02 0.80
CA LYS A 143 -4.01 27.94 -0.27
C LYS A 143 -2.96 29.04 -0.41
N GLN A 144 -2.51 29.61 0.71
CA GLN A 144 -1.56 30.72 0.70
C GLN A 144 -0.13 30.29 0.34
N SER A 145 0.32 29.13 0.83
CA SER A 145 1.74 28.73 0.71
C SER A 145 2.03 27.83 -0.48
N LEU A 146 1.03 27.08 -0.96
CA LEU A 146 1.18 26.14 -2.07
C LEU A 146 0.37 26.61 -3.28
N ILE A 147 -0.97 26.60 -3.21
CA ILE A 147 -1.80 26.78 -4.40
C ILE A 147 -1.68 28.19 -5.01
N ALA A 148 -1.79 29.25 -4.21
CA ALA A 148 -1.70 30.62 -4.74
C ALA A 148 -0.29 30.95 -5.27
N LYS A 149 0.74 30.30 -4.72
CA LYS A 149 2.14 30.57 -5.06
C LYS A 149 2.63 29.73 -6.23
N THR A 150 2.28 28.45 -6.29
CA THR A 150 2.81 27.49 -7.26
C THR A 150 1.73 26.87 -8.16
N GLY A 151 0.45 27.01 -7.81
CA GLY A 151 -0.65 26.36 -8.50
C GLY A 151 -0.63 24.84 -8.38
N ARG A 152 -0.02 24.29 -7.31
CA ARG A 152 0.20 22.84 -7.16
C ARG A 152 -0.17 22.32 -5.77
N ALA A 153 -0.73 21.11 -5.73
CA ALA A 153 -1.09 20.37 -4.53
C ALA A 153 -1.13 18.84 -4.82
N ASP A 154 -1.59 18.04 -3.85
CA ASP A 154 -2.08 16.68 -4.08
C ASP A 154 -3.57 16.75 -4.47
N VAL A 155 -4.33 15.64 -4.40
CA VAL A 155 -5.78 15.65 -4.67
C VAL A 155 -6.54 14.69 -3.75
N TYR A 156 -7.78 15.06 -3.42
CA TYR A 156 -8.76 14.15 -2.85
C TYR A 156 -9.75 13.72 -3.93
N CYS A 157 -9.87 12.41 -4.16
CA CYS A 157 -10.76 11.84 -5.16
C CYS A 157 -11.93 11.14 -4.47
N PHE A 158 -13.10 11.16 -5.09
CA PHE A 158 -14.30 10.49 -4.62
C PHE A 158 -14.78 9.46 -5.66
N LYS A 159 -15.01 8.23 -5.20
CA LYS A 159 -15.57 7.12 -5.98
C LYS A 159 -16.80 6.59 -5.26
N GLN A 160 -17.92 6.54 -5.97
CA GLN A 160 -19.21 6.06 -5.48
C GLN A 160 -19.26 4.54 -5.38
#